data_AF-A0A2M8DE90-F1
#
_entry.id   AF-A0A2M8DE90-F1
#
_cell.length_a   1.000
_cell.length_b   1.000
_cell.length_c   1.000
_cell.angle_alpha   90.00
_cell.angle_beta   90.00
_cell.angle_gamma   90.00
#
_symmetry.space_group_name_H-M   'P 1'
#
loop_
_entity.id
_entity.type
_entity.pdbx_description
1 polymer ?
#
loop_
_entity_poly.entity_id
_entity_poly.type
_entity_poly.pdbx_seq_one_letter_code
_entity_poly.pdbx_strand_id
1 'polypeptide(L)'
;MIKKSNLPIHVAIIPDGNRRWAKEHNLPTFEGHRRGYNVANKIAKHAHKMGIPILTYWAFSTENWLRIKEEVGYLMKLFEKGINQH
;
A
#
# COMPACT_ATOMS: atom_id res chain seq x y z
N MET A 1 -3.66 -15.10 21.47
CA MET A 1 -3.27 -13.69 21.26
C MET A 1 -1.76 -13.56 21.41
N ILE A 2 -1.09 -12.74 20.60
CA ILE A 2 0.36 -12.49 20.71
C ILE A 2 0.61 -11.61 21.96
N LYS A 3 1.56 -12.00 22.82
CA LYS A 3 1.96 -11.14 23.96
C LYS A 3 2.58 -9.86 23.42
N LYS A 4 2.25 -8.70 24.00
CA LYS A 4 2.81 -7.40 23.57
C LYS A 4 4.34 -7.40 23.53
N SER A 5 5.00 -8.12 24.45
CA SER A 5 6.47 -8.31 24.49
C SER A 5 7.07 -8.92 23.22
N ASN A 6 6.26 -9.60 22.41
CA ASN A 6 6.70 -10.31 21.22
C ASN A 6 6.30 -9.57 19.94
N LEU A 7 5.73 -8.36 20.04
CA LEU A 7 5.44 -7.56 18.87
C LEU A 7 6.72 -6.94 18.31
N PRO A 8 6.87 -6.92 16.98
CA PRO A 8 7.99 -6.22 16.36
C PRO A 8 7.86 -4.71 16.61
N ILE A 9 9.00 -4.06 16.84
CA ILE A 9 9.08 -2.60 16.90
C ILE A 9 8.95 -1.97 15.51
N HIS A 10 9.30 -2.70 14.45
CA HIS A 10 9.28 -2.22 13.08
C HIS A 10 8.82 -3.32 12.13
N VAL A 11 7.83 -3.00 11.31
CA VAL A 11 7.38 -3.84 10.20
C VAL A 11 7.60 -3.09 8.89
N ALA A 12 8.23 -3.75 7.92
CA ALA A 12 8.30 -3.28 6.54
C ALA A 12 7.40 -4.14 5.65
N ILE A 13 6.64 -3.51 4.76
CA ILE A 13 5.69 -4.18 3.87
C ILE A 13 5.99 -3.81 2.42
N ILE A 14 6.09 -4.84 1.58
CA ILE A 14 6.17 -4.72 0.12
C ILE A 14 4.79 -5.10 -0.45
N PRO A 15 3.98 -4.12 -0.87
CA PRO A 15 2.61 -4.36 -1.34
C PRO A 15 2.59 -4.75 -2.81
N ASP A 16 2.98 -5.99 -3.10
CA ASP A 16 2.92 -6.54 -4.46
C ASP A 16 1.55 -7.19 -4.76
N GLY A 17 1.27 -7.42 -6.04
CA GLY A 17 0.12 -8.20 -6.49
C GLY A 17 -1.07 -7.38 -6.97
N ASN A 18 -1.07 -6.04 -6.82
CA ASN A 18 -2.20 -5.18 -7.22
C ASN A 18 -2.60 -5.37 -8.69
N ARG A 19 -1.62 -5.37 -9.61
CA ARG A 19 -1.88 -5.59 -11.06
C ARG A 19 -2.41 -7.00 -11.34
N ARG A 20 -1.86 -8.01 -10.65
CA ARG A 20 -2.25 -9.42 -10.80
C ARG A 20 -3.70 -9.62 -10.35
N TRP A 21 -4.03 -9.09 -9.17
CA TRP A 21 -5.38 -9.11 -8.62
C TRP A 21 -6.40 -8.46 -9.57
N ALA A 22 -6.08 -7.28 -10.13
CA ALA A 22 -6.98 -6.63 -11.09
C ALA A 22 -7.22 -7.51 -12.34
N LYS A 23 -6.16 -8.11 -12.88
CA LYS A 23 -6.24 -9.03 -14.03
C LYS A 23 -7.10 -10.25 -13.74
N GLU A 24 -6.93 -10.88 -12.57
CA GLU A 24 -7.73 -12.05 -12.15
C GLU A 24 -9.23 -11.73 -12.00
N HIS A 25 -9.57 -10.45 -11.81
CA HIS A 25 -10.96 -9.99 -11.66
C HIS A 25 -11.50 -9.31 -12.93
N ASN A 26 -10.78 -9.37 -14.06
CA ASN A 26 -11.13 -8.68 -15.30
C ASN A 26 -11.34 -7.16 -15.12
N LEU A 27 -10.53 -6.54 -14.26
CA LEU A 27 -10.57 -5.10 -13.97
C LEU A 27 -9.33 -4.38 -14.54
N PRO A 28 -9.44 -3.07 -14.81
CA PRO A 28 -8.28 -2.23 -15.10
C PRO A 28 -7.25 -2.26 -13.97
N THR A 29 -5.96 -2.19 -14.30
CA THR A 29 -4.85 -2.23 -13.31
C THR A 29 -4.98 -1.17 -12.21
N PHE A 30 -5.53 0.00 -12.54
CA PHE A 30 -5.82 1.06 -11.59
C PHE A 30 -6.71 0.61 -10.42
N GLU A 31 -7.70 -0.26 -10.66
CA GLU A 31 -8.58 -0.76 -9.60
C GLU A 31 -7.82 -1.59 -8.58
N GLY A 32 -6.83 -2.35 -9.03
CA GLY A 32 -5.92 -3.08 -8.16
C GLY A 32 -5.10 -2.14 -7.27
N HIS A 33 -4.54 -1.08 -7.85
CA HIS A 33 -3.77 -0.08 -7.09
C HIS A 33 -4.66 0.70 -6.10
N ARG A 34 -5.88 1.07 -6.51
CA ARG A 34 -6.89 1.70 -5.64
C ARG A 34 -7.26 0.81 -4.46
N ARG A 35 -7.44 -0.49 -4.69
CA ARG A 35 -7.67 -1.49 -3.64
C ARG A 35 -6.45 -1.60 -2.72
N GLY A 36 -5.24 -1.67 -3.27
CA GLY A 36 -3.99 -1.72 -2.52
C GLY A 36 -3.83 -0.52 -1.58
N TYR A 37 -4.16 0.69 -2.03
CA TYR A 37 -4.17 1.89 -1.20
C TYR A 37 -5.15 1.79 -0.02
N ASN A 38 -6.38 1.32 -0.26
CA ASN A 38 -7.36 1.11 0.82
C ASN A 38 -6.88 0.07 1.85
N VAL A 39 -6.15 -0.95 1.39
CA VAL A 39 -5.55 -1.96 2.27
C VAL A 39 -4.41 -1.36 3.09
N ALA A 40 -3.56 -0.52 2.50
CA ALA A 40 -2.48 0.18 3.21
C ALA A 40 -3.02 0.97 4.41
N ASN A 41 -4.10 1.74 4.20
CA ASN A 41 -4.76 2.49 5.27
C ASN A 41 -5.32 1.60 6.39
N LYS A 42 -5.87 0.42 6.04
CA LYS A 42 -6.35 -0.55 7.03
C LYS A 42 -5.20 -1.14 7.84
N ILE A 43 -4.09 -1.48 7.18
CA ILE A 43 -2.89 -2.03 7.83
C ILE A 43 -2.29 -1.00 8.78
N ALA A 44 -2.12 0.25 8.35
CA ALA A 44 -1.58 1.32 9.20
C ALA A 44 -2.42 1.52 10.47
N LYS A 45 -3.76 1.58 10.33
CA LYS A 45 -4.68 1.66 11.47
C LYS A 45 -4.58 0.44 12.39
N HIS A 46 -4.40 -0.75 11.83
CA HIS A 46 -4.27 -1.97 12.62
C HIS A 46 -2.93 -2.05 13.36
N ALA A 47 -1.83 -1.73 12.69
CA ALA A 47 -0.49 -1.67 13.29
C ALA A 47 -0.46 -0.69 14.47
N HIS A 48 -1.05 0.49 14.30
CA HIS A 48 -1.22 1.47 15.37
C HIS A 48 -2.01 0.89 16.57
N LYS A 49 -3.16 0.24 16.33
CA LYS A 49 -3.96 -0.40 17.39
C LYS A 49 -3.22 -1.53 18.11
N MET A 50 -2.36 -2.26 17.41
CA MET A 50 -1.51 -3.30 18.01
C MET A 50 -0.38 -2.72 18.87
N GLY A 51 -0.03 -1.44 18.68
CA GLY A 51 1.10 -0.81 19.34
C GLY A 51 2.44 -1.07 18.64
N ILE A 52 2.43 -1.35 17.34
CA ILE A 52 3.65 -1.40 16.51
C ILE A 52 4.06 0.05 16.22
N PRO A 53 5.23 0.52 16.70
CA PRO A 53 5.58 1.93 16.63
C PRO A 53 6.06 2.36 15.24
N ILE A 54 6.67 1.47 14.44
CA ILE A 54 7.21 1.81 13.12
C ILE A 54 6.61 0.91 12.04
N LEU A 55 6.05 1.53 11.01
CA LEU A 55 5.57 0.86 9.81
C LEU A 55 6.18 1.51 8.57
N THR A 56 6.93 0.74 7.79
CA THR A 56 7.41 1.13 6.46
C THR A 56 6.56 0.43 5.41
N TYR A 57 6.05 1.19 4.44
CA TYR A 57 5.24 0.67 3.35
C TYR A 57 5.86 1.07 2.02
N TRP A 58 6.28 0.10 1.22
CA TRP A 58 6.98 0.36 -0.03
C TRP A 58 5.99 0.72 -1.14
N ALA A 59 5.50 1.96 -1.12
CA ALA A 59 4.41 2.42 -1.99
C ALA A 59 4.83 2.57 -3.46
N PHE A 60 6.07 2.95 -3.74
CA PHE A 60 6.60 3.22 -5.08
C PHE A 60 8.12 3.01 -5.11
N SER A 61 8.64 2.36 -6.15
CA SER A 61 10.09 2.13 -6.35
C SER A 61 10.67 2.99 -7.47
N THR A 62 12.00 3.08 -7.54
CA THR A 62 12.72 3.74 -8.64
C THR A 62 12.39 3.15 -10.00
N GLU A 63 12.20 1.83 -10.08
CA GLU A 63 11.87 1.10 -11.31
C GLU A 63 10.42 1.36 -11.74
N ASN A 64 9.55 1.85 -10.85
CA ASN A 64 8.16 2.15 -11.22
C ASN A 64 8.05 3.34 -12.18
N TRP A 65 9.09 4.19 -12.26
CA TRP A 65 9.19 5.22 -13.30
C TRP A 65 9.30 4.67 -14.72
N LEU A 66 9.71 3.41 -14.88
CA LEU A 66 9.82 2.74 -16.19
C LEU A 66 8.46 2.21 -16.70
N ARG A 67 7.38 2.34 -15.92
CA ARG A 67 6.03 1.96 -16.36
C ARG A 67 5.45 3.02 -17.31
N ILE A 68 4.36 2.67 -17.98
CA ILE A 68 3.65 3.61 -18.88
C ILE A 68 3.20 4.86 -18.11
N LYS A 69 3.25 6.02 -18.77
CA LYS A 69 3.02 7.33 -18.13
C LYS A 69 1.64 7.43 -17.50
N GLU A 70 0.65 6.80 -18.10
CA GLU A 70 -0.72 6.75 -17.60
C GLU A 70 -0.76 6.07 -16.23
N GLU A 71 -0.13 4.89 -16.10
CA GLU A 71 -0.06 4.16 -14.82
C GLU A 71 0.65 4.98 -13.74
N VAL A 72 1.79 5.60 -14.07
CA VAL A 72 2.51 6.47 -13.14
C VAL A 72 1.63 7.65 -12.70
N GLY A 73 0.95 8.31 -13.64
CA GLY A 73 0.05 9.42 -13.35
C GLY A 73 -1.09 9.04 -12.40
N TYR A 74 -1.69 7.85 -12.58
CA TYR A 74 -2.72 7.37 -11.65
C TYR A 74 -2.17 7.08 -10.25
N LEU A 75 -0.98 6.49 -10.14
CA LEU A 75 -0.33 6.25 -8.84
C LEU A 75 -0.04 7.55 -8.10
N MET A 76 0.48 8.57 -8.80
CA MET A 76 0.76 9.88 -8.20
C MET A 76 -0.51 10.57 -7.69
N LYS A 77 -1.62 10.54 -8.47
CA LYS A 77 -2.92 11.04 -8.01
C LYS A 77 -3.45 10.30 -6.79
N LEU A 78 -3.19 8.99 -6.70
CA LEU A 78 -3.60 8.20 -5.54
C LEU A 78 -2.78 8.56 -4.29
N PHE A 79 -1.48 8.83 -4.45
CA PHE A 79 -0.63 9.31 -3.36
C PHE A 79 -1.00 10.71 -2.89
N GLU A 80 -1.25 11.64 -3.82
CA GLU A 80 -1.74 12.99 -3.52
C GLU A 80 -3.04 12.92 -2.71
N LYS A 81 -3.99 12.08 -3.15
CA LYS A 81 -5.22 11.83 -2.39
C LYS A 81 -4.94 11.31 -0.99
N GLY A 82 -3.95 10.43 -0.82
CA GLY A 82 -3.61 9.89 0.49
C GLY A 82 -2.97 10.88 1.43
N ILE A 83 -2.13 11.77 0.91
CA ILE A 83 -1.50 12.84 1.70
C ILE A 83 -2.54 13.88 2.11
N ASN A 84 -3.42 14.31 1.19
CA ASN A 84 -4.38 15.38 1.44
C ASN A 84 -5.59 14.97 2.32
N GLN A 85 -5.74 13.69 2.62
CA GLN A 85 -6.88 13.18 3.39
C GLN A 85 -6.61 13.10 4.90
N HIS A 86 -5.39 13.36 5.36
CA HIS A 86 -4.94 13.28 6.76
C HIS A 86 -4.16 14.53 7.14
#